data_AF-A0A218W1F5-F1
#
_entry.id   AF-A0A218W1F5-F1
#
_cell.length_a   1.000
_cell.length_b   1.000
_cell.length_c   1.000
_cell.angle_alpha   90.00
_cell.angle_beta   90.00
_cell.angle_gamma   90.00
#
_symmetry.space_group_name_H-M   'P 1'
#
loop_
_entity.id
_entity.type
_entity.pdbx_description
1 polymer ?
#
loop_
_entity_poly.entity_id
_entity_poly.type
_entity_poly.pdbx_seq_one_letter_code
_entity_poly.pdbx_strand_id
1 'polypeptide(L)'
;MLQAMTSLNLRALLFSLIGLWFHLIRIPFSYFEEALFRLGAHFKLRLLPQSSLNFEHYMARKVVAVNEALDAAVPLRAPLRIHEAMRYSLLAGGKRLRSIFCNPACELVGGTQLKAMPVA
;
A
#
# COMPACT_ATOMS: atom_id res chain seq x y z
N MET A 1 6.81 -21.83 -48.97
CA MET A 1 5.46 -21.31 -48.62
C MET A 1 4.97 -21.75 -47.24
N LEU A 2 5.13 -23.02 -46.83
CA LEU A 2 4.64 -23.51 -45.52
C LEU A 2 5.27 -22.83 -44.27
N GLN A 3 6.54 -22.38 -44.33
CA GLN A 3 7.21 -21.73 -43.19
C GLN A 3 6.76 -20.28 -42.92
N ALA A 4 6.12 -19.61 -43.88
CA ALA A 4 5.62 -18.24 -43.69
C ALA A 4 4.23 -18.21 -43.03
N MET A 5 3.43 -19.27 -43.19
CA MET A 5 2.11 -19.39 -42.58
C MET A 5 2.17 -19.74 -41.07
N THR A 6 3.24 -20.40 -40.61
CA THR A 6 3.43 -20.73 -39.18
C THR A 6 3.84 -19.53 -38.34
N SER A 7 4.61 -18.58 -38.90
CA SER A 7 5.05 -17.36 -38.19
C SER A 7 3.93 -16.34 -37.99
N LEU A 8 2.96 -16.28 -38.91
CA LEU A 8 1.80 -15.39 -38.83
C LEU A 8 0.81 -15.83 -37.74
N ASN A 9 0.58 -17.15 -37.61
CA ASN A 9 -0.28 -17.72 -36.57
C ASN A 9 0.29 -17.55 -35.16
N LEU A 10 1.62 -17.62 -34.99
CA LEU A 10 2.26 -17.44 -33.68
C LEU A 10 2.15 -15.99 -33.18
N ARG A 11 2.30 -15.00 -34.08
CA ARG A 11 2.11 -13.59 -33.73
C ARG A 11 0.66 -13.29 -33.37
N ALA A 12 -0.31 -13.84 -34.11
CA ALA A 12 -1.73 -13.70 -33.80
C ALA A 12 -2.08 -14.30 -32.42
N LEU A 13 -1.50 -15.45 -32.07
CA LEU A 13 -1.66 -16.08 -30.76
C LEU A 13 -1.05 -15.23 -29.64
N LEU A 14 0.12 -14.63 -29.87
CA LEU A 14 0.78 -13.75 -28.91
C LEU A 14 -0.05 -12.49 -28.63
N PHE A 15 -0.61 -11.86 -29.67
CA PHE A 15 -1.50 -10.70 -29.51
C PHE A 15 -2.81 -11.04 -28.82
N SER A 16 -3.37 -12.22 -29.09
CA SER A 16 -4.56 -12.72 -28.39
C SER A 16 -4.29 -12.98 -26.90
N LEU A 17 -3.15 -13.60 -26.57
CA LEU A 17 -2.73 -13.85 -25.19
C LEU A 17 -2.44 -12.56 -24.42
N ILE A 18 -1.82 -11.57 -25.07
CA ILE A 18 -1.61 -10.23 -24.49
C ILE A 18 -2.95 -9.52 -24.28
N GLY A 19 -3.88 -9.56 -25.23
CA GLY A 19 -5.22 -8.98 -25.10
C GLY A 19 -6.03 -9.63 -23.97
N LEU A 20 -5.95 -10.94 -23.82
CA LEU A 20 -6.59 -11.69 -22.74
C LEU A 20 -5.96 -11.39 -21.39
N TRP A 21 -4.64 -11.23 -21.34
CA TRP A 21 -3.90 -10.78 -20.16
C TRP A 21 -4.28 -9.35 -19.74
N PHE A 22 -4.45 -8.44 -20.71
CA PHE A 22 -4.97 -7.09 -20.47
C PHE A 22 -6.42 -7.12 -19.97
N HIS A 23 -7.27 -8.02 -20.48
CA HIS A 23 -8.64 -8.17 -19.98
C HIS A 23 -8.68 -8.73 -18.56
N LEU A 24 -7.78 -9.66 -18.20
CA LEU A 24 -7.65 -10.20 -16.85
C LEU A 24 -7.13 -9.16 -15.84
N ILE A 25 -6.31 -8.19 -16.27
CA ILE A 25 -5.73 -7.16 -15.39
C ILE A 25 -6.59 -5.88 -15.33
N ARG A 26 -7.39 -5.57 -16.36
CA ARG A 26 -8.16 -4.31 -16.41
C ARG A 26 -9.43 -4.30 -15.57
N ILE A 27 -9.98 -5.48 -15.28
CA ILE A 27 -11.18 -5.63 -14.46
C ILE A 27 -10.93 -5.18 -13.00
N PRO A 28 -9.86 -5.61 -12.28
CA PRO A 28 -9.65 -5.16 -10.90
C PRO A 28 -9.33 -3.66 -10.78
N PHE A 29 -8.76 -3.03 -11.81
CA PHE A 29 -8.43 -1.60 -11.78
C PHE A 29 -9.67 -0.69 -11.88
N SER A 30 -10.70 -1.09 -12.63
CA SER A 30 -11.92 -0.29 -12.79
C SER A 30 -12.79 -0.24 -11.53
N TYR A 31 -12.81 -1.32 -10.72
CA TYR A 31 -13.52 -1.32 -9.44
C TYR A 31 -12.80 -0.47 -8.38
N PHE A 32 -11.48 -0.31 -8.50
CA PHE A 32 -10.69 0.49 -7.57
C PHE A 32 -10.97 1.99 -7.70
N GLU A 33 -11.01 2.53 -8.92
CA GLU A 33 -11.35 3.93 -9.19
C GLU A 33 -12.79 4.29 -8.79
N GLU A 34 -13.77 3.44 -9.13
CA GLU A 34 -15.18 3.67 -8.79
C GLU A 34 -15.42 3.62 -7.26
N ALA A 35 -14.72 2.74 -6.55
CA ALA A 35 -14.76 2.69 -5.09
C ALA A 35 -14.14 3.96 -4.47
N LEU A 36 -13.05 4.47 -5.05
CA LEU A 36 -12.41 5.72 -4.61
C LEU A 36 -13.34 6.94 -4.79
N PHE A 37 -14.06 6.99 -5.92
CA PHE A 37 -14.98 8.09 -6.23
C PHE A 37 -16.20 8.12 -5.29
N ARG A 38 -16.75 6.95 -4.94
CA ARG A 38 -17.87 6.85 -3.98
C ARG A 38 -17.49 7.20 -2.54
N LEU A 39 -16.22 7.03 -2.17
CA LEU A 39 -15.67 7.47 -0.87
C LEU A 39 -15.28 8.96 -0.85
N GLY A 40 -15.06 9.60 -2.00
CA GLY A 40 -14.54 10.96 -2.13
C GLY A 40 -15.51 12.10 -1.81
N ALA A 41 -16.82 11.87 -1.76
CA ALA A 41 -17.83 12.95 -1.64
C ALA A 41 -17.88 13.64 -0.26
N HIS A 42 -17.19 13.12 0.77
CA HIS A 42 -17.21 13.65 2.14
C HIS A 42 -15.84 14.19 2.62
N PHE A 43 -14.90 14.39 1.71
CA PHE A 43 -13.53 14.78 2.04
C PHE A 43 -13.40 16.28 2.33
N LYS A 44 -13.86 16.70 3.51
CA LYS A 44 -13.59 18.04 4.06
C LYS A 44 -12.13 18.08 4.51
N LEU A 45 -11.23 18.34 3.57
CA LEU A 45 -9.81 18.59 3.83
C LEU A 45 -9.67 19.71 4.87
N ARG A 46 -9.37 19.35 6.12
CA ARG A 46 -8.83 20.28 7.11
C ARG A 46 -7.40 20.59 6.66
N LEU A 47 -7.28 21.54 5.73
CA LEU A 47 -6.00 22.09 5.30
C LEU A 47 -5.31 22.63 6.56
N LEU A 48 -4.25 21.94 6.99
CA LEU A 48 -3.36 22.47 8.01
C LEU A 48 -2.78 23.79 7.50
N PRO A 49 -2.65 24.81 8.36
CA PRO A 49 -2.18 26.13 7.96
C PRO A 49 -0.84 26.01 7.23
N GLN A 50 -0.71 26.69 6.10
CA GLN A 50 0.48 26.67 5.23
C GLN A 50 1.67 27.45 5.83
N SER A 51 1.92 27.28 7.13
CA SER A 51 3.16 27.71 7.76
C SER A 51 4.13 26.53 7.75
N SER A 52 4.97 26.47 6.72
CA SER A 52 6.16 25.59 6.63
C SER A 52 5.98 24.20 7.30
N LEU A 53 5.06 23.37 6.81
CA LEU A 53 5.00 21.98 7.22
C LEU A 53 6.28 21.29 6.74
N ASN A 54 7.25 21.12 7.64
CA ASN A 54 8.43 20.34 7.36
C ASN A 54 8.01 18.88 7.22
N PHE A 55 7.76 18.47 5.98
CA PHE A 55 7.30 17.13 5.64
C PHE A 55 8.28 16.09 6.17
N GLU A 56 9.59 16.28 5.99
CA GLU A 56 10.63 15.38 6.51
C GLU A 56 10.54 15.18 8.03
N HIS A 57 10.28 16.25 8.79
CA HIS A 57 10.11 16.14 10.24
C HIS A 57 8.81 15.41 10.63
N TYR A 58 7.71 15.69 9.92
CA TYR A 58 6.46 14.94 10.11
C TYR A 58 6.65 13.45 9.81
N MET A 59 7.35 13.17 8.71
CA MET A 59 7.70 11.84 8.25
C MET A 59 8.50 11.07 9.30
N ALA A 60 9.59 11.66 9.79
CA ALA A 60 10.43 11.06 10.81
C ALA A 60 9.64 10.73 12.08
N ARG A 61 8.78 11.65 12.54
CA ARG A 61 7.94 11.43 13.74
C ARG A 61 6.96 10.27 13.57
N LYS A 62 6.32 10.15 12.40
CA LYS A 62 5.38 9.05 12.13
C LYS A 62 6.09 7.71 12.01
N VAL A 63 7.29 7.65 11.42
CA VAL A 63 8.10 6.42 11.35
C VAL A 63 8.48 5.91 12.74
N VAL A 64 8.88 6.80 13.65
CA VAL A 64 9.20 6.43 15.04
C VAL A 64 7.98 5.82 15.74
N ALA A 65 6.83 6.50 15.69
CA ALA A 65 5.61 6.01 16.32
C ALA A 65 5.15 4.64 15.78
N VAL A 66 5.32 4.41 14.47
CA VAL A 66 5.01 3.11 13.84
C VAL A 66 5.98 2.03 14.30
N ASN A 67 7.29 2.32 14.38
CA ASN A 67 8.27 1.34 14.83
C ASN A 67 8.05 0.96 16.31
N GLU A 68 7.68 1.92 17.17
CA GLU A 68 7.30 1.64 18.56
C GLU A 68 6.06 0.75 18.66
N ALA A 69 5.04 1.03 17.84
CA ALA A 69 3.84 0.19 17.78
C ALA A 69 4.13 -1.22 17.28
N LEU A 70 5.01 -1.37 16.27
CA LEU A 70 5.43 -2.67 15.74
C LEU A 70 6.25 -3.47 16.76
N ASP A 71 7.10 -2.79 17.53
CA ASP A 71 7.88 -3.41 18.60
C ASP A 71 6.97 -3.97 19.70
N ALA A 72 5.98 -3.18 20.12
CA ALA A 72 4.96 -3.58 21.09
C ALA A 72 4.03 -4.69 20.58
N ALA A 73 3.74 -4.73 19.28
CA ALA A 73 2.84 -5.72 18.67
C ALA A 73 3.46 -7.13 18.60
N VAL A 74 4.80 -7.24 18.53
CA VAL A 74 5.50 -8.53 18.41
C VAL A 74 6.50 -8.71 19.57
N PRO A 75 6.04 -8.97 20.80
CA PRO A 75 6.94 -9.23 21.93
C PRO A 75 7.69 -10.56 21.75
N LEU A 76 8.87 -10.68 22.36
CA LEU A 76 9.60 -11.93 22.44
C LEU A 76 8.89 -12.89 23.41
N ARG A 77 8.38 -14.00 22.88
CA ARG A 77 7.74 -15.07 23.65
C ARG A 77 8.05 -16.43 23.05
N ALA A 78 7.81 -17.50 23.80
CA ALA A 78 7.93 -18.85 23.28
C ALA A 78 6.86 -19.09 22.18
N PRO A 79 7.22 -19.71 21.04
CA PRO A 79 8.55 -20.18 20.66
C PRO A 79 9.48 -19.06 20.17
N LEU A 80 10.66 -18.96 20.80
CA LEU A 80 11.60 -17.85 20.63
C LEU A 80 12.06 -17.63 19.18
N ARG A 81 12.44 -18.71 18.47
CA ARG A 81 12.97 -18.61 17.10
C ARG A 81 12.01 -17.97 16.10
N ILE A 82 10.71 -18.21 16.25
CA ILE A 82 9.70 -17.61 15.34
C ILE A 82 9.55 -16.13 15.66
N HIS A 83 9.50 -15.76 16.94
CA HIS A 83 9.41 -14.36 17.36
C HIS A 83 10.68 -13.56 16.99
N GLU A 84 11.86 -14.16 17.10
CA GLU A 84 13.12 -13.56 16.63
C GLU A 84 13.12 -13.36 15.12
N ALA A 85 12.71 -14.37 14.33
CA ALA A 85 12.62 -14.25 12.88
C ALA A 85 11.61 -13.17 12.44
N MET A 86 10.44 -13.12 13.08
CA MET A 86 9.44 -12.07 12.82
C MET A 86 10.01 -10.68 13.11
N ARG A 87 10.60 -10.48 14.29
CA ARG A 87 11.18 -9.19 14.69
C ARG A 87 12.35 -8.78 13.80
N TYR A 88 13.18 -9.74 13.39
CA TYR A 88 14.28 -9.50 12.45
C TYR A 88 13.77 -8.88 11.15
N SER A 89 12.73 -9.43 10.53
CA SER A 89 12.17 -8.88 9.29
C SER A 89 11.35 -7.60 9.53
N LEU A 90 10.54 -7.56 10.59
CA LEU A 90 9.60 -6.47 10.83
C LEU A 90 10.29 -5.18 11.29
N LEU A 91 11.33 -5.30 12.13
CA LEU A 91 12.05 -4.20 12.77
C LEU A 91 13.38 -3.86 12.07
N ALA A 92 13.71 -4.48 10.93
CA ALA A 92 14.87 -4.11 10.09
C ALA A 92 14.81 -2.67 9.52
N GLY A 93 13.78 -1.90 9.88
CA GLY A 93 13.56 -0.55 9.41
C GLY A 93 12.98 -0.48 8.01
N GLY A 94 12.88 0.73 7.48
CA GLY A 94 12.35 1.00 6.15
C GLY A 94 11.57 2.32 6.11
N LYS A 95 11.14 2.71 4.91
CA LYS A 95 10.45 3.99 4.69
C LYS A 95 9.01 4.02 5.26
N ARG A 96 8.40 2.87 5.59
CA ARG A 96 7.02 2.72 6.13
C ARG A 96 5.92 3.44 5.32
N LEU A 97 6.10 3.59 4.01
CA LEU A 97 5.23 4.43 3.16
C LEU A 97 3.72 4.10 3.31
N ARG A 98 3.36 2.82 3.49
CA ARG A 98 1.95 2.43 3.71
C ARG A 98 1.37 3.06 4.98
N SER A 99 2.05 2.94 6.11
CA SER A 99 1.62 3.48 7.41
C SER A 99 1.51 5.01 7.39
N ILE A 100 2.39 5.64 6.61
CA ILE A 100 2.48 7.09 6.44
C ILE A 100 1.29 7.66 5.69
N PHE A 101 0.71 6.91 4.75
CA PHE A 101 -0.53 7.33 4.09
C PHE A 101 -1.76 6.90 4.91
N CYS A 102 -1.74 5.71 5.50
CA CYS A 102 -2.88 5.16 6.24
C CYS A 102 -3.26 5.99 7.48
N ASN A 103 -2.28 6.38 8.31
CA ASN A 103 -2.53 7.17 9.52
C ASN A 103 -3.22 8.52 9.26
N PRO A 104 -2.65 9.42 8.44
CA PRO A 104 -3.30 10.69 8.14
C PRO A 104 -4.59 10.53 7.33
N ALA A 105 -4.74 9.51 6.47
CA ALA A 105 -6.02 9.23 5.83
C ALA A 105 -7.12 8.94 6.85
N CYS A 106 -6.80 8.19 7.92
CA CYS A 106 -7.72 7.95 9.03
C CYS A 106 -8.03 9.23 9.81
N GLU A 107 -7.01 10.05 10.12
CA GLU A 107 -7.19 11.35 10.78
C GLU A 107 -8.07 12.30 9.95
N LEU A 108 -7.95 12.22 8.63
CA LEU A 108 -8.64 13.07 7.67
C LEU A 108 -10.13 12.76 7.53
N VAL A 109 -10.52 11.49 7.69
CA VAL A 109 -11.93 11.10 7.81
C VAL A 109 -12.50 11.30 9.24
N GLY A 110 -11.74 11.94 10.14
CA GLY A 110 -12.14 12.20 11.52
C GLY A 110 -11.86 11.05 12.51
N GLY A 111 -11.07 10.07 12.10
CA GLY A 111 -10.54 9.02 12.97
C GLY A 111 -9.37 9.50 13.82
N THR A 112 -8.87 8.61 14.67
CA THR A 112 -7.70 8.85 15.53
C THR A 112 -6.56 7.94 15.12
N GLN A 113 -5.32 8.43 15.25
CA GLN A 113 -4.11 7.64 14.96
C GLN A 113 -4.11 6.26 15.64
N LEU A 114 -4.62 6.16 16.87
CA LEU A 114 -4.73 4.90 17.60
C LEU A 114 -5.60 3.85 16.90
N LYS A 115 -6.64 4.26 16.17
CA LYS A 115 -7.50 3.35 15.41
C LYS A 115 -6.85 2.88 14.11
N ALA A 116 -5.97 3.69 13.54
CA ALA A 116 -5.25 3.36 12.31
C ALA A 116 -4.01 2.49 12.57
N MET A 117 -3.36 2.64 13.73
CA MET A 117 -2.10 1.96 14.05
C MET A 117 -2.09 0.44 13.87
N PRO A 118 -3.15 -0.33 14.21
CA PRO A 118 -3.16 -1.78 14.01
C PRO A 118 -3.19 -2.21 12.53
N VAL A 119 -3.65 -1.32 11.65
CA VAL A 119 -3.81 -1.56 10.20
C VAL A 119 -2.65 -0.92 9.41
N ALA A 120 -1.88 -0.04 10.05
CA ALA A 120 -0.84 0.78 9.44
C ALA A 120 0.46 0.02 9.16
#